data_AF-A0A7J4MXV7-F1
#
_entry.id   AF-A0A7J4MXV7-F1
#
_cell.length_a   1.000
_cell.length_b   1.000
_cell.length_c   1.000
_cell.angle_alpha   90.00
_cell.angle_beta   90.00
_cell.angle_gamma   90.00
#
_symmetry.space_group_name_H-M   'P 1'
#
loop_
_entity.id
_entity.type
_entity.pdbx_description
1 polymer ?
#
loop_
_entity_poly.entity_id
_entity_poly.type
_entity_poly.pdbx_seq_one_letter_code
_entity_poly.pdbx_strand_id
1 'polypeptide(L)'
;GIGVRVDSGVYMNYEIPPFYDSMISKLIVWGMDRQEAINRMKRALSEYIILGVKTTIPFHKAIMRNDAFRRGELHTHFVDEYRRGIDAEMQKIVKEDQEMVERLQSTFLPSKKVAAISAAIGTYMHSRRG
;
A
#
# COMPACT_ATOMS: atom_id res chain seq x y z
N GLY A 1 10.84 0.17 12.09
CA GLY A 1 11.15 -0.99 12.93
C GLY A 1 12.41 -1.67 12.44
N ILE A 2 12.87 -2.76 13.09
CA ILE A 2 14.10 -3.46 12.71
C ILE A 2 14.06 -3.88 11.23
N GLY A 3 15.11 -3.56 10.48
CA GLY A 3 15.29 -3.95 9.08
C GLY A 3 14.31 -3.30 8.10
N VAL A 4 13.63 -2.22 8.50
CA VAL A 4 12.74 -1.41 7.64
C VAL A 4 13.21 0.04 7.66
N ARG A 5 13.44 0.61 6.49
CA ARG A 5 13.84 2.01 6.27
C ARG A 5 12.83 2.68 5.33
N VAL A 6 12.50 3.93 5.63
CA VAL A 6 11.61 4.76 4.82
C VAL A 6 12.39 6.00 4.40
N ASP A 7 12.62 6.14 3.10
CA ASP A 7 13.17 7.36 2.52
C ASP A 7 12.01 8.12 1.89
N SER A 8 11.67 9.30 2.43
CA SER A 8 10.53 10.11 2.00
C SER A 8 10.97 11.55 1.80
N GLY A 9 10.53 12.17 0.72
CA GLY A 9 10.63 13.62 0.51
C GLY A 9 9.38 14.37 0.96
N VAL A 10 8.32 13.63 1.34
CA VAL A 10 7.02 14.20 1.72
C VAL A 10 6.80 14.12 3.23
N TYR A 11 6.00 15.04 3.74
CA TYR A 11 5.57 15.13 5.14
C TYR A 11 4.04 15.26 5.22
N MET A 12 3.50 15.23 6.43
CA MET A 12 2.05 15.33 6.65
C MET A 12 1.51 16.65 6.06
N ASN A 13 0.39 16.57 5.33
CA ASN A 13 -0.22 17.69 4.60
C ASN A 13 0.64 18.27 3.45
N TYR A 14 1.66 17.55 2.99
CA TYR A 14 2.37 17.89 1.77
C TYR A 14 1.44 17.72 0.55
N GLU A 15 1.35 18.75 -0.28
CA GLU A 15 0.64 18.71 -1.55
C GLU A 15 1.58 18.21 -2.64
N ILE A 16 1.21 17.12 -3.32
CA ILE A 16 2.02 16.55 -4.40
C ILE A 16 1.82 17.40 -5.66
N PRO A 17 2.87 18.10 -6.16
CA PRO A 17 2.75 18.91 -7.36
C PRO A 17 2.58 18.03 -8.62
N PRO A 18 1.75 18.44 -9.59
CA PRO A 18 1.53 17.66 -10.82
C PRO A 18 2.71 17.71 -11.80
N PHE A 19 3.67 18.60 -11.57
CA PHE A 19 4.80 18.86 -12.48
C PHE A 19 6.04 17.99 -12.20
N TYR A 20 6.01 17.14 -11.18
CA TYR A 20 7.12 16.27 -10.79
C TYR A 20 6.70 14.79 -10.78
N ASP A 21 7.67 13.91 -10.55
CA ASP A 21 7.42 12.47 -10.41
C ASP A 21 6.44 12.21 -9.25
N SER A 22 5.51 11.29 -9.47
CA SER A 22 4.55 10.77 -8.47
C SER A 22 5.19 10.00 -7.31
N MET A 23 6.48 9.69 -7.36
CA MET A 23 7.21 8.97 -6.31
C MET A 23 7.36 9.84 -5.05
N ILE A 24 6.57 9.49 -4.03
CA ILE A 24 6.59 10.18 -2.73
C ILE A 24 7.53 9.57 -1.70
N SER A 25 7.80 8.26 -1.78
CA SER A 25 8.66 7.55 -0.83
C SER A 25 9.18 6.21 -1.37
N LYS A 26 10.29 5.75 -0.80
CA LYS A 26 10.84 4.40 -0.97
C LYS A 26 10.73 3.65 0.36
N LEU A 27 9.99 2.55 0.36
CA LEU A 27 9.93 1.61 1.47
C LEU A 27 10.94 0.50 1.22
N ILE A 28 11.97 0.43 2.07
CA ILE A 28 13.12 -0.45 1.90
C ILE A 28 13.14 -1.42 3.07
N VAL A 29 13.32 -2.71 2.77
CA VAL A 29 13.53 -3.72 3.80
C VAL A 29 14.77 -4.53 3.49
N TRP A 30 15.38 -5.04 4.55
CA TRP A 30 16.48 -6.00 4.48
C TRP A 30 16.07 -7.28 5.21
N GLY A 31 16.79 -8.38 5.03
CA GLY A 31 16.63 -9.66 5.74
C GLY A 31 17.88 -10.51 5.55
N MET A 32 18.11 -11.49 6.42
CA MET A 32 19.25 -12.43 6.28
C MET A 32 19.09 -13.29 5.04
N ASP A 33 17.85 -13.59 4.67
CA ASP A 33 17.50 -14.25 3.41
C ASP A 33 16.32 -13.56 2.73
N ARG A 34 16.04 -13.99 1.50
CA ARG A 34 14.98 -13.44 0.66
C ARG A 34 13.59 -13.65 1.25
N GLN A 35 13.34 -14.78 1.90
CA GLN A 35 12.05 -15.11 2.47
C GLN A 35 11.76 -14.22 3.69
N GLU A 36 12.76 -13.95 4.52
CA GLU A 36 12.69 -13.01 5.63
C GLU A 36 12.44 -11.59 5.12
N ALA A 37 13.17 -11.14 4.10
CA ALA A 37 12.98 -9.82 3.49
C ALA A 37 11.55 -9.66 2.93
N ILE A 38 11.02 -10.67 2.23
CA ILE A 38 9.63 -10.66 1.73
C ILE A 38 8.63 -10.58 2.87
N ASN A 39 8.80 -11.40 3.92
CA ASN A 39 7.90 -11.39 5.08
C ASN A 39 7.92 -10.03 5.79
N ARG A 40 9.11 -9.42 5.89
CA ARG A 40 9.28 -8.07 6.44
C ARG A 40 8.61 -7.02 5.56
N MET A 41 8.74 -7.11 4.23
CA MET A 41 8.06 -6.20 3.29
C MET A 41 6.54 -6.32 3.40
N LYS A 42 6.00 -7.54 3.49
CA LYS A 42 4.56 -7.78 3.66
C LYS A 42 4.02 -7.06 4.89
N ARG A 43 4.71 -7.20 6.03
CA ARG A 43 4.36 -6.50 7.27
C ARG A 43 4.50 -4.99 7.13
N ALA A 44 5.62 -4.53 6.58
CA ALA A 44 5.85 -3.10 6.39
C ALA A 44 4.76 -2.46 5.51
N LEU A 45 4.37 -3.10 4.40
CA LEU A 45 3.29 -2.65 3.53
C LEU A 45 1.90 -2.70 4.18
N SER A 46 1.64 -3.62 5.12
CA SER A 46 0.38 -3.63 5.88
C SER A 46 0.28 -2.49 6.88
N GLU A 47 1.42 -2.02 7.40
CA GLU A 47 1.51 -0.91 8.36
C GLU A 47 1.70 0.45 7.66
N TYR A 48 2.01 0.45 6.35
CA TYR A 48 2.33 1.66 5.59
C TYR A 48 1.06 2.34 5.06
N ILE A 49 0.54 3.29 5.85
CA ILE A 49 -0.72 3.97 5.60
C ILE A 49 -0.45 5.34 4.97
N ILE A 50 -0.91 5.52 3.73
CA ILE A 50 -0.90 6.81 3.01
C ILE A 50 -2.31 7.13 2.62
N LEU A 51 -2.73 8.35 2.93
CA LEU A 51 -4.10 8.80 2.81
C LEU A 51 -4.19 10.07 1.96
N GLY A 52 -5.35 10.33 1.37
CA GLY A 52 -5.59 11.49 0.50
C GLY A 52 -5.20 11.30 -0.97
N VAL A 53 -4.43 10.26 -1.32
CA VAL A 53 -4.01 9.98 -2.71
C VAL A 53 -4.09 8.50 -3.04
N LYS A 54 -4.24 8.17 -4.33
CA LYS A 54 -4.10 6.78 -4.80
C LYS A 54 -2.62 6.40 -4.78
N THR A 55 -2.32 5.19 -4.32
CA THR A 55 -0.94 4.69 -4.25
C THR A 55 -0.79 3.33 -4.93
N THR A 56 0.44 2.94 -5.23
CA THR A 56 0.80 1.62 -5.75
C THR A 56 0.94 0.56 -4.64
N ILE A 57 0.60 0.88 -3.38
CA ILE A 57 0.74 -0.04 -2.24
C ILE A 57 -0.04 -1.36 -2.46
N PRO A 58 -1.30 -1.37 -2.94
CA PRO A 58 -2.03 -2.61 -3.20
C PRO A 58 -1.34 -3.49 -4.25
N PHE A 59 -0.76 -2.88 -5.29
CA PHE A 59 0.01 -3.58 -6.31
C PHE A 59 1.26 -4.24 -5.72
N HIS A 60 2.02 -3.53 -4.89
CA HIS A 60 3.19 -4.10 -4.22
C HIS A 60 2.80 -5.22 -3.23
N LYS A 61 1.69 -5.08 -2.49
CA LYS A 61 1.13 -6.15 -1.66
C LYS A 61 0.80 -7.39 -2.51
N ALA A 62 0.20 -7.23 -3.69
CA ALA A 62 -0.11 -8.33 -4.60
C ALA A 62 1.15 -9.03 -5.12
N ILE A 63 2.19 -8.29 -5.50
CA ILE A 63 3.49 -8.86 -5.88
C ILE A 63 4.08 -9.72 -4.76
N MET A 64 4.03 -9.23 -3.51
CA MET A 64 4.56 -9.98 -2.36
C MET A 64 3.77 -11.27 -2.06
N ARG A 65 2.53 -11.39 -2.56
CA ARG A 65 1.68 -12.60 -2.48
C ARG A 65 1.85 -13.53 -3.69
N ASN A 66 2.48 -13.09 -4.79
CA ASN A 66 2.68 -13.90 -5.99
C ASN A 66 3.78 -14.96 -5.79
N ASP A 67 3.50 -16.22 -6.11
CA ASP A 67 4.42 -17.31 -5.84
C ASP A 67 5.67 -17.34 -6.75
N ALA A 68 5.55 -16.96 -8.03
CA ALA A 68 6.70 -16.83 -8.92
C ALA A 68 7.65 -15.73 -8.42
N PHE A 69 7.11 -14.59 -7.98
CA PHE A 69 7.90 -13.57 -7.29
C PHE A 69 8.54 -14.13 -6.03
N ARG A 70 7.85 -14.92 -5.20
CA ARG A 70 8.42 -15.50 -3.97
C ARG A 70 9.50 -16.55 -4.23
N ARG A 71 9.43 -17.29 -5.33
CA ARG A 71 10.47 -18.24 -5.76
C ARG A 71 11.65 -17.56 -6.48
N GLY A 72 11.51 -16.30 -6.88
CA GLY A 72 12.54 -15.57 -7.59
C GLY A 72 12.56 -15.86 -9.10
N GLU A 73 11.47 -16.42 -9.62
CA GLU A 73 11.26 -16.68 -11.05
C GLU A 73 10.87 -15.37 -11.75
N LEU A 74 11.86 -14.51 -12.01
CA LEU A 74 11.66 -13.14 -12.48
C LEU A 74 12.44 -12.88 -13.77
N HIS A 75 11.82 -12.10 -14.65
CA HIS A 75 12.40 -11.54 -15.88
C HIS A 75 11.72 -10.21 -16.19
N THR A 76 12.18 -9.52 -17.23
CA THR A 76 11.71 -8.17 -17.62
C THR A 76 10.22 -8.10 -17.97
N HIS A 77 9.60 -9.23 -18.33
CA HIS A 77 8.18 -9.33 -18.68
C HIS A 77 7.30 -9.91 -17.57
N PHE A 78 7.85 -10.18 -16.38
CA PHE A 78 7.14 -10.80 -15.27
C PHE A 78 5.78 -10.13 -14.98
N VAL A 79 5.74 -8.80 -14.89
CA VAL A 79 4.51 -8.09 -14.53
C VAL A 79 3.43 -8.26 -15.60
N ASP A 80 3.82 -8.31 -16.86
CA ASP A 80 2.87 -8.44 -17.98
C ASP A 80 2.36 -9.88 -18.10
N GLU A 81 3.23 -10.87 -17.91
CA GLU A 81 2.86 -12.29 -17.88
C GLU A 81 1.89 -12.62 -16.74
N TYR A 82 2.15 -12.10 -15.54
CA TYR A 82 1.34 -12.37 -14.35
C TYR A 82 0.24 -11.31 -14.12
N ARG A 83 0.04 -10.38 -15.06
CA ARG A 83 -0.85 -9.21 -14.93
C ARG A 83 -2.22 -9.57 -14.38
N ARG A 84 -2.89 -10.53 -15.00
CA ARG A 84 -4.24 -10.95 -14.63
C ARG A 84 -4.33 -11.46 -13.19
N GLY A 85 -3.33 -12.23 -12.75
CA GLY A 85 -3.27 -12.75 -11.39
C GLY A 85 -2.96 -11.65 -10.36
N ILE A 86 -2.01 -10.76 -10.70
CA ILE A 86 -1.65 -9.62 -9.86
C ILE A 86 -2.86 -8.68 -9.70
N ASP A 87 -3.57 -8.37 -10.79
CA ASP A 87 -4.73 -7.49 -10.77
C ASP A 87 -5.87 -8.10 -9.94
N ALA A 88 -6.14 -9.40 -10.12
CA ALA A 88 -7.15 -10.09 -9.32
C ALA A 88 -6.83 -10.05 -7.82
N GLU A 89 -5.57 -10.27 -7.45
CA GLU A 89 -5.14 -10.20 -6.05
C GLU A 89 -5.17 -8.77 -5.50
N MET A 90 -4.79 -7.79 -6.32
CA MET A 90 -4.88 -6.37 -5.98
C MET A 90 -6.33 -5.96 -5.70
N GLN A 91 -7.31 -6.41 -6.49
CA GLN A 91 -8.72 -6.11 -6.22
C GLN A 91 -9.19 -6.69 -4.88
N LYS A 92 -8.73 -7.90 -4.51
CA LYS A 92 -9.02 -8.46 -3.18
C LYS A 92 -8.40 -7.62 -2.08
N ILE A 93 -7.14 -7.22 -2.21
CA ILE A 93 -6.44 -6.38 -1.22
C ILE A 93 -7.17 -5.04 -1.05
N VAL A 94 -7.58 -4.40 -2.13
CA VAL A 94 -8.33 -3.14 -2.07
C VAL A 94 -9.66 -3.35 -1.34
N LYS A 95 -10.35 -4.46 -1.59
CA LYS A 95 -11.60 -4.81 -0.91
C LYS A 95 -11.36 -5.11 0.59
N GLU A 96 -10.32 -5.87 0.93
CA GLU A 96 -9.91 -6.14 2.32
C GLU A 96 -9.61 -4.84 3.08
N ASP A 97 -8.82 -3.96 2.46
CA ASP A 97 -8.46 -2.66 3.04
C ASP A 97 -9.72 -1.78 3.21
N GLN A 98 -10.70 -1.83 2.29
CA GLN A 98 -11.99 -1.12 2.41
C GLN A 98 -12.85 -1.64 3.57
N GLU A 99 -13.07 -2.95 3.63
CA GLU A 99 -13.88 -3.58 4.68
C GLU A 99 -13.27 -3.36 6.07
N MET A 100 -11.94 -3.39 6.19
CA MET A 100 -11.25 -3.07 7.44
C MET A 100 -11.58 -1.64 7.88
N VAL A 101 -11.55 -0.67 6.97
CA VAL A 101 -11.81 0.74 7.28
C VAL A 101 -13.25 0.94 7.72
N GLU A 102 -14.22 0.34 7.02
CA GLU A 102 -15.63 0.40 7.38
C GLU A 102 -15.88 -0.21 8.77
N ARG A 103 -15.21 -1.33 9.08
CA ARG A 103 -15.23 -1.94 10.42
C ARG A 103 -14.61 -1.04 11.48
N LEU A 104 -13.50 -0.40 11.19
CA LEU A 104 -12.87 0.55 12.12
C LEU A 104 -13.76 1.76 12.37
N GLN A 105 -14.39 2.32 11.34
CA GLN A 105 -15.34 3.42 11.48
C GLN A 105 -16.53 3.02 12.35
N SER A 106 -17.17 1.88 12.07
CA SER A 106 -18.32 1.40 12.84
C SER A 106 -18.00 0.98 14.28
N THR A 107 -16.80 0.45 14.53
CA THR A 107 -16.37 0.02 15.89
C THR A 107 -15.91 1.19 16.76
N PHE A 108 -15.23 2.19 16.18
CA PHE A 108 -14.55 3.25 16.94
C PHE A 108 -15.24 4.63 16.93
N LEU A 109 -16.38 4.81 16.25
CA LEU A 109 -17.15 6.08 16.27
C LEU A 109 -18.38 5.98 17.19
N PRO A 110 -18.25 6.48 18.43
CA PRO A 110 -19.09 7.61 18.83
C PRO A 110 -18.33 8.92 19.10
N SER A 111 -16.99 8.94 19.16
CA SER A 111 -16.28 10.14 19.66
C SER A 111 -15.05 10.58 18.86
N LYS A 112 -14.83 11.91 18.90
CA LYS A 112 -14.18 12.78 17.93
C LYS A 112 -12.68 12.54 17.63
N LYS A 113 -12.00 11.56 18.23
CA LYS A 113 -10.54 11.37 18.04
C LYS A 113 -10.16 10.58 16.79
N VAL A 114 -11.10 9.83 16.19
CA VAL A 114 -10.84 8.98 14.99
C VAL A 114 -11.17 9.69 13.67
N ALA A 115 -11.68 10.93 13.73
CA ALA A 115 -11.97 11.76 12.55
C ALA A 115 -10.77 11.89 11.60
N ALA A 116 -9.52 11.86 12.11
CA ALA A 116 -8.31 11.98 11.31
C ALA A 116 -8.04 10.78 10.38
N ILE A 117 -8.27 9.54 10.84
CA ILE A 117 -8.06 8.33 10.01
C ILE A 117 -9.19 8.19 8.99
N SER A 118 -10.43 8.48 9.40
CA SER A 118 -11.61 8.42 8.54
C SER A 118 -11.59 9.50 7.44
N ALA A 119 -11.20 10.73 7.75
CA ALA A 119 -11.17 11.83 6.78
C ALA A 119 -10.22 11.52 5.62
N ALA A 120 -9.07 10.96 5.92
CA ALA A 120 -8.02 10.81 4.94
C ALA A 120 -8.27 9.60 3.99
N ILE A 121 -9.17 8.67 4.34
CA ILE A 121 -9.73 7.65 3.43
C ILE A 121 -11.00 8.16 2.72
N GLY A 122 -11.82 8.99 3.37
CA GLY A 122 -12.96 9.66 2.75
C GLY A 122 -12.57 10.52 1.53
N THR A 123 -11.40 11.16 1.57
CA THR A 123 -10.84 11.92 0.44
C THR A 123 -10.53 11.02 -0.77
N TYR A 124 -10.11 9.77 -0.55
CA TYR A 124 -9.95 8.77 -1.62
C TYR A 124 -11.30 8.42 -2.28
N MET A 125 -12.41 8.49 -1.53
CA MET A 125 -13.76 8.19 -2.03
C MET A 125 -14.40 9.33 -2.82
N HIS A 126 -14.04 10.59 -2.57
CA HIS A 126 -14.62 11.75 -3.27
C HIS A 126 -14.00 12.03 -4.66
N SER A 127 -12.86 11.44 -5.01
CA SER A 127 -12.23 11.60 -6.34
C SER A 127 -12.85 10.71 -7.44
N ARG A 128 -13.98 10.03 -7.17
CA ARG A 128 -14.67 9.10 -8.09
C ARG A 128 -15.96 9.65 -8.71
N ARG A 129 -16.21 10.96 -8.61
CA ARG A 129 -17.37 11.65 -9.21
C ARG A 129 -17.01 12.85 -10.11
N GLY A 130 -15.82 12.83 -10.72
CA GLY A 130 -15.40 13.76 -11.77
C GLY A 130 -14.92 13.00 -12.98
#